data_AF-G2DW71-F1
#
_entry.id   AF-G2DW71-F1
#
_cell.length_a   1.000
_cell.length_b   1.000
_cell.length_c   1.000
_cell.angle_alpha   90.00
_cell.angle_beta   90.00
_cell.angle_gamma   90.00
#
_symmetry.space_group_name_H-M   'P 1'
#
loop_
_entity.id
_entity.type
_entity.pdbx_description
1 polymer ?
#
loop_
_entity_poly.entity_id
_entity_poly.type
_entity_poly.pdbx_seq_one_letter_code
_entity_poly.pdbx_strand_id
1 'polypeptide(L)'
;MLEHVRRDGRQLDLDAVQAALGQLVEWGNLQAEPDTSRVTTVEDFYRARYLYQITREGEAAQAALATYERMLGHHGALQSVALADIASQLRALRTLLDAQDGEGGLDGAKAHLLLRDITRVFADLADNARDFMAGLARGLDLRRAERAAFIDYKDRLLDYLRRFIGDLVTRSAEIAGLIQDIQGHPAFRPLLERIAERDAADLAPASGLDGAEPTPLDPALARARMLDEWQARWSGLEAWFIGSSDRPSQAELLRSRARRAISDLVDAVVQLNERRLGRSDRSADYRTLAAWFMDCETDAEAHRLRRAAFGLTPARHLGIDDDSLQARAEEPVPPSRPWA
;
A
#
# COMPACT_ATOMS: atom_id res chain seq x y z
N MET A 1 6.25 -1.96 -43.93
CA MET A 1 6.41 -3.27 -43.26
C MET A 1 6.96 -2.99 -41.87
N LEU A 2 6.17 -3.26 -40.83
CA LEU A 2 6.37 -2.78 -39.45
C LEU A 2 7.59 -3.45 -38.78
N GLU A 3 8.69 -2.71 -38.62
CA GLU A 3 9.83 -3.15 -37.80
C GLU A 3 9.49 -3.01 -36.32
N HIS A 4 9.41 -4.14 -35.63
CA HIS A 4 9.07 -4.22 -34.21
C HIS A 4 10.34 -4.12 -33.37
N VAL A 5 10.40 -3.16 -32.44
CA VAL A 5 11.47 -3.09 -31.44
C VAL A 5 11.15 -4.09 -30.34
N ARG A 6 12.04 -5.07 -30.12
CA ARG A 6 11.82 -6.22 -29.23
C ARG A 6 12.77 -6.14 -28.04
N ARG A 7 12.24 -6.03 -26.82
CA ARG A 7 12.97 -6.30 -25.56
C ARG A 7 12.04 -7.05 -24.60
N ASP A 8 12.53 -8.13 -23.99
CA ASP A 8 11.82 -9.01 -23.04
C ASP A 8 10.47 -9.63 -23.49
N GLY A 9 10.31 -9.88 -24.80
CA GLY A 9 9.17 -10.65 -25.32
C GLY A 9 7.84 -9.90 -25.39
N ARG A 10 7.79 -8.62 -25.00
CA ARG A 10 6.62 -7.75 -25.22
C ARG A 10 6.73 -7.05 -26.58
N GLN A 11 5.72 -7.20 -27.44
CA GLN A 11 5.57 -6.44 -28.68
C GLN A 11 5.14 -5.01 -28.30
N LEU A 12 6.00 -4.03 -28.56
CA LEU A 12 5.70 -2.62 -28.30
C LEU A 12 5.12 -1.98 -29.56
N ASP A 13 3.99 -1.29 -29.39
CA ASP A 13 3.35 -0.48 -30.43
C ASP A 13 4.13 0.83 -30.62
N LEU A 14 4.53 1.13 -31.87
CA LEU A 14 5.38 2.27 -32.21
C LEU A 14 4.72 3.61 -31.88
N ASP A 15 3.41 3.72 -32.10
CA ASP A 15 2.66 4.95 -31.82
C ASP A 15 2.58 5.21 -30.30
N ALA A 16 2.41 4.15 -29.51
CA ALA A 16 2.42 4.23 -28.05
C ALA A 16 3.81 4.63 -27.51
N VAL A 17 4.88 4.11 -28.12
CA VAL A 17 6.27 4.49 -27.77
C VAL A 17 6.51 5.96 -28.11
N GLN A 18 6.07 6.43 -29.27
CA GLN A 18 6.27 7.81 -29.71
C GLN A 18 5.49 8.80 -28.82
N ALA A 19 4.27 8.46 -28.41
CA ALA A 19 3.50 9.25 -27.45
C ALA A 19 4.18 9.32 -26.06
N ALA A 20 4.71 8.20 -25.56
CA ALA A 20 5.41 8.15 -24.29
C ALA A 20 6.72 8.97 -24.31
N LEU A 21 7.48 8.89 -25.40
CA LEU A 21 8.69 9.69 -25.59
C LEU A 21 8.38 11.19 -25.62
N GLY A 22 7.29 11.60 -26.29
CA GLY A 22 6.83 13.00 -26.28
C GLY A 22 6.46 13.48 -24.87
N GLN A 23 5.79 12.66 -24.08
CA GLN A 23 5.42 13.01 -22.70
C GLN A 23 6.65 13.12 -21.78
N LEU A 24 7.64 12.25 -21.96
CA LEU A 24 8.90 12.35 -21.23
C LEU A 24 9.71 13.60 -21.61
N VAL A 25 9.56 14.09 -22.86
CA VAL A 25 10.12 15.39 -23.26
C VAL A 25 9.37 16.55 -22.61
N GLU A 26 8.04 16.49 -22.56
CA GLU A 26 7.21 17.52 -21.91
C GLU A 26 7.52 17.65 -20.41
N TRP A 27 7.78 16.53 -19.72
CA TRP A 27 8.22 16.54 -18.32
C TRP A 27 9.68 16.93 -18.12
N GLY A 28 10.43 17.16 -19.20
CA GLY A 28 11.84 17.52 -19.15
C GLY A 28 12.76 16.36 -18.78
N ASN A 29 12.30 15.11 -18.82
CA ASN A 29 13.12 13.92 -18.57
C ASN A 29 13.94 13.50 -19.79
N LEU A 30 13.45 13.81 -21.00
CA LEU A 30 14.13 13.59 -22.27
C LEU A 30 14.22 14.89 -23.06
N GLN A 31 15.20 14.98 -23.95
CA GLN A 31 15.32 15.99 -24.98
C GLN A 31 15.21 15.32 -26.34
N ALA A 32 14.43 15.89 -27.26
CA ALA A 32 14.28 15.41 -28.63
C ALA A 32 15.04 16.31 -29.61
N GLU A 33 15.89 15.71 -30.43
CA GLU A 33 16.61 16.37 -31.52
C GLU A 33 16.18 15.78 -32.87
N PRO A 34 15.90 16.58 -33.90
CA PRO A 34 15.57 16.09 -35.23
C PRO A 34 16.75 15.31 -35.83
N ASP A 35 16.53 14.05 -36.22
CA ASP A 35 17.52 13.24 -36.94
C ASP A 35 17.51 13.63 -38.42
N THR A 36 18.51 14.38 -38.84
CA THR A 36 18.66 14.86 -40.23
C THR A 36 19.60 13.98 -41.06
N SER A 37 20.03 12.82 -40.54
CA SER A 37 21.26 12.17 -41.01
C SER A 37 21.13 11.17 -42.16
N ARG A 38 19.93 10.88 -42.72
CA ARG A 38 19.80 10.13 -43.99
C ARG A 38 18.36 10.12 -44.50
N VAL A 39 18.11 10.83 -45.60
CA VAL A 39 16.81 10.81 -46.31
C VAL A 39 17.06 10.32 -47.73
N THR A 40 16.65 9.09 -48.04
CA THR A 40 16.77 8.51 -49.39
C THR A 40 15.43 8.35 -50.11
N THR A 41 14.30 8.64 -49.45
CA THR A 41 12.95 8.57 -50.05
C THR A 41 12.02 9.70 -49.59
N VAL A 42 11.03 10.05 -50.41
CA VAL A 42 10.04 11.13 -50.13
C VAL A 42 9.12 10.77 -48.96
N GLU A 43 8.86 9.47 -48.72
CA GLU A 43 8.07 9.01 -47.57
C GLU A 43 8.82 9.14 -46.23
N ASP A 44 10.16 9.04 -46.24
CA ASP A 44 11.00 9.29 -45.05
C ASP A 44 11.04 10.77 -44.65
N PHE A 45 10.77 11.70 -45.58
CA PHE A 45 10.73 13.14 -45.29
C PHE A 45 9.51 13.54 -44.43
N TYR A 46 8.42 12.79 -44.52
CA TYR A 46 7.19 13.06 -43.75
C TYR A 46 7.14 12.35 -42.38
N ARG A 47 8.10 11.48 -42.07
CA ARG A 47 8.25 10.89 -40.73
C ARG A 47 9.34 11.63 -39.97
N ALA A 48 8.94 12.57 -39.12
CA ALA A 48 9.86 13.24 -38.21
C ALA A 48 10.52 12.21 -37.28
N ARG A 49 11.76 11.82 -37.60
CA ARG A 49 12.60 10.97 -36.75
C ARG A 49 13.30 11.87 -35.74
N TYR A 50 13.14 11.54 -34.47
CA TYR A 50 13.78 12.27 -33.36
C TYR A 50 14.76 11.35 -32.65
N LEU A 51 15.95 11.85 -32.39
CA LEU A 51 16.90 11.29 -31.44
C LEU A 51 16.51 11.79 -30.05
N TYR A 52 16.29 10.86 -29.12
CA TYR A 52 15.96 11.19 -27.74
C TYR A 52 17.19 10.98 -26.86
N GLN A 53 17.56 11.99 -26.09
CA GLN A 53 18.60 11.91 -25.06
C GLN A 53 17.99 12.15 -23.69
N ILE A 54 18.48 11.43 -22.68
CA ILE A 54 18.08 11.68 -21.28
C ILE A 54 18.69 13.00 -20.81
N THR A 55 17.88 13.80 -20.12
CA THR A 55 18.35 15.06 -19.50
C THR A 55 18.92 14.78 -18.12
N ARG A 56 19.58 15.78 -17.52
CA ARG A 56 20.08 15.69 -16.14
C ARG A 56 18.95 15.46 -15.13
N GLU A 57 17.79 16.07 -15.37
CA GLU A 57 16.57 15.91 -14.59
C GLU A 57 16.02 14.49 -14.73
N GLY A 58 16.01 13.93 -15.95
CA GLY A 58 15.64 12.54 -16.21
C GLY A 58 16.57 11.54 -15.54
N GLU A 59 17.89 11.79 -15.55
CA GLU A 59 18.87 10.99 -14.83
C GLU A 59 18.64 11.03 -13.30
N ALA A 60 18.36 12.21 -12.76
CA ALA A 60 18.04 12.39 -11.35
C ALA A 60 16.74 11.67 -10.96
N ALA A 61 15.70 11.75 -11.80
CA ALA A 61 14.44 11.03 -11.61
C ALA A 61 14.66 9.52 -11.63
N GLN A 62 15.45 9.00 -12.57
CA GLN A 62 15.76 7.58 -12.66
C GLN A 62 16.60 7.09 -11.47
N ALA A 63 17.57 7.89 -11.01
CA ALA A 63 18.35 7.59 -9.81
C ALA A 63 17.47 7.57 -8.55
N ALA A 64 16.49 8.47 -8.45
CA ALA A 64 15.52 8.50 -7.35
C ALA A 64 14.61 7.27 -7.37
N LEU A 65 14.08 6.87 -8.53
CA LEU A 65 13.31 5.63 -8.67
C LEU A 65 14.13 4.39 -8.29
N ALA A 66 15.35 4.26 -8.79
CA ALA A 66 16.23 3.13 -8.48
C ALA A 66 16.60 3.07 -6.99
N THR A 67 16.66 4.22 -6.31
CA THR A 67 16.89 4.29 -4.86
C THR A 67 15.64 3.88 -4.10
N TYR A 68 14.47 4.36 -4.51
CA TYR A 68 13.18 3.98 -3.92
C TYR A 68 12.89 2.49 -4.06
N GLU A 69 13.15 1.88 -5.24
CA GLU A 69 12.99 0.44 -5.46
C GLU A 69 13.92 -0.39 -4.58
N ARG A 70 15.20 0.03 -4.46
CA ARG A 70 16.16 -0.63 -3.55
C ARG A 70 15.73 -0.54 -2.10
N MET A 71 15.23 0.63 -1.68
CA MET A 71 14.71 0.82 -0.33
C MET A 71 13.52 -0.12 -0.07
N LEU A 72 12.51 -0.17 -0.95
CA LEU A 72 11.37 -1.09 -0.77
C LEU A 72 11.79 -2.56 -0.64
N GLY A 73 12.70 -3.02 -1.50
CA GLY A 73 13.21 -4.40 -1.44
C GLY A 73 14.03 -4.68 -0.18
N HIS A 74 14.87 -3.73 0.25
CA HIS A 74 15.66 -3.85 1.48
C HIS A 74 14.80 -3.84 2.74
N HIS A 75 13.81 -2.95 2.83
CA HIS A 75 12.94 -2.87 4.02
C HIS A 75 12.23 -4.20 4.28
N GLY A 76 11.79 -4.90 3.24
CA GLY A 76 11.14 -6.19 3.41
C GLY A 76 12.02 -7.32 3.93
N ALA A 77 13.23 -7.42 3.41
CA ALA A 77 14.22 -8.37 3.91
C ALA A 77 14.63 -8.04 5.35
N LEU A 78 14.83 -6.74 5.65
CA LEU A 78 15.21 -6.26 6.98
C LEU A 78 14.11 -6.50 8.02
N GLN A 79 12.83 -6.34 7.68
CA GLN A 79 11.72 -6.56 8.60
C GLN A 79 11.53 -8.04 8.97
N SER A 80 11.68 -8.95 8.00
CA SER A 80 11.62 -10.40 8.25
C SER A 80 12.77 -10.86 9.15
N VAL A 81 13.98 -10.33 8.91
CA VAL A 81 15.16 -10.58 9.76
C VAL A 81 14.94 -10.00 11.15
N ALA A 82 14.45 -8.76 11.27
CA ALA A 82 14.19 -8.12 12.56
C ALA A 82 13.19 -8.92 13.42
N LEU A 83 12.10 -9.42 12.83
CA LEU A 83 11.14 -10.29 13.51
C LEU A 83 11.79 -11.61 13.99
N ALA A 84 12.64 -12.22 13.15
CA ALA A 84 13.36 -13.43 13.52
C ALA A 84 14.37 -13.17 14.65
N ASP A 85 15.06 -12.03 14.63
CA ASP A 85 16.01 -11.59 15.64
C ASP A 85 15.33 -11.34 16.98
N ILE A 86 14.19 -10.62 16.98
CA ILE A 86 13.36 -10.42 18.18
C ILE A 86 12.94 -11.77 18.76
N ALA A 87 12.41 -12.69 17.94
CA ALA A 87 12.01 -14.01 18.41
C ALA A 87 13.21 -14.80 18.98
N SER A 88 14.37 -14.75 18.33
CA SER A 88 15.60 -15.38 18.82
C SER A 88 16.04 -14.85 20.18
N GLN A 89 16.05 -13.53 20.34
CA GLN A 89 16.45 -12.88 21.59
C GLN A 89 15.44 -13.14 22.71
N LEU A 90 14.14 -13.16 22.41
CA LEU A 90 13.09 -13.53 23.37
C LEU A 90 13.24 -14.99 23.82
N ARG A 91 13.51 -15.93 22.89
CA ARG A 91 13.82 -17.33 23.26
C ARG A 91 15.05 -17.41 24.18
N ALA A 92 16.12 -16.68 23.85
CA ALA A 92 17.33 -16.64 24.67
C ALA A 92 17.05 -16.07 26.07
N LEU A 93 16.24 -15.02 26.17
CA LEU A 93 15.82 -14.43 27.44
C LEU A 93 14.99 -15.43 28.25
N ARG A 94 14.05 -16.13 27.61
CA ARG A 94 13.24 -17.18 28.24
C ARG A 94 14.13 -18.31 28.78
N THR A 95 15.09 -18.80 27.99
CA THR A 95 16.04 -19.82 28.44
C THR A 95 16.87 -19.37 29.65
N LEU A 96 17.27 -18.09 29.71
CA LEU A 96 17.97 -17.57 30.89
C LEU A 96 17.08 -17.52 32.14
N LEU A 97 15.81 -17.16 31.96
CA LEU A 97 14.84 -17.16 33.05
C LEU A 97 14.60 -18.57 33.60
N ASP A 98 14.45 -19.56 32.71
CA ASP A 98 14.27 -20.96 33.09
C ASP A 98 15.53 -21.56 33.77
N ALA A 99 16.72 -21.06 33.44
CA ALA A 99 17.99 -21.50 34.04
C ALA A 99 18.29 -20.86 35.41
N GLN A 100 17.42 -19.97 35.92
CA GLN A 100 17.61 -19.27 37.20
C GLN A 100 17.90 -20.23 38.36
N ASP A 101 17.22 -21.37 38.41
CA ASP A 101 17.25 -22.29 39.55
C ASP A 101 18.48 -23.23 39.53
N GLY A 102 19.38 -23.07 38.57
CA GLY A 102 20.66 -23.80 38.48
C GLY A 102 21.79 -23.20 39.32
N GLU A 103 22.90 -23.93 39.44
CA GLU A 103 24.06 -23.57 40.28
C GLU A 103 24.74 -22.23 39.94
N GLY A 104 24.43 -21.63 38.78
CA GLY A 104 25.00 -20.36 38.32
C GLY A 104 24.15 -19.11 38.59
N GLY A 105 22.88 -19.26 39.00
CA GLY A 105 21.93 -18.15 39.12
C GLY A 105 21.65 -17.41 37.80
N LEU A 106 20.82 -16.38 37.87
CA LEU A 106 20.44 -15.57 36.70
C LEU A 106 21.55 -14.59 36.30
N ASP A 107 22.10 -14.74 35.09
CA ASP A 107 23.07 -13.80 34.51
C ASP A 107 22.39 -12.48 34.09
N GLY A 108 22.38 -11.52 35.02
CA GLY A 108 21.79 -10.20 34.81
C GLY A 108 22.46 -9.36 33.72
N ALA A 109 23.76 -9.57 33.46
CA ALA A 109 24.47 -8.82 32.41
C ALA A 109 24.03 -9.30 31.02
N LYS A 110 23.93 -10.61 30.84
CA LYS A 110 23.44 -11.19 29.59
C LYS A 110 21.96 -10.88 29.35
N ALA A 111 21.14 -10.91 30.41
CA ALA A 111 19.74 -10.54 30.34
C ALA A 111 19.55 -9.05 29.97
N HIS A 112 20.35 -8.13 30.54
CA HIS A 112 20.36 -6.73 30.13
C HIS A 112 20.66 -6.60 28.63
N LEU A 113 21.73 -7.25 28.14
CA LEU A 113 22.12 -7.17 26.73
C LEU A 113 21.00 -7.62 25.80
N LEU A 114 20.33 -8.74 26.14
CA LEU A 114 19.19 -9.24 25.37
C LEU A 114 18.03 -8.23 25.36
N LEU A 115 17.64 -7.67 26.50
CA LEU A 115 16.53 -6.71 26.57
C LEU A 115 16.84 -5.40 25.82
N ARG A 116 18.08 -4.92 25.89
CA ARG A 116 18.53 -3.77 25.12
C ARG A 116 18.50 -4.04 23.62
N ASP A 117 19.00 -5.20 23.19
CA ASP A 117 19.03 -5.55 21.79
C ASP A 117 17.61 -5.78 21.23
N ILE A 118 16.70 -6.39 22.00
CA ILE A 118 15.27 -6.50 21.66
C ILE A 118 14.68 -5.12 21.46
N THR A 119 14.91 -4.21 22.41
CA THR A 119 14.38 -2.84 22.35
C THR A 119 14.87 -2.10 21.10
N ARG A 120 16.16 -2.23 20.78
CA ARG A 120 16.76 -1.59 19.60
C ARG A 120 16.16 -2.13 18.30
N VAL A 121 16.15 -3.45 18.13
CA VAL A 121 15.62 -4.10 16.92
C VAL A 121 14.13 -3.80 16.77
N PHE A 122 13.38 -3.77 17.88
CA PHE A 122 11.97 -3.41 17.89
C PHE A 122 11.72 -1.95 17.49
N ALA A 123 12.50 -1.00 18.01
CA ALA A 123 12.38 0.41 17.63
C ALA A 123 12.59 0.60 16.13
N ASP A 124 13.65 0.00 15.58
CA ASP A 124 13.94 0.03 14.14
C ASP A 124 12.79 -0.60 13.33
N LEU A 125 12.23 -1.73 13.78
CA LEU A 125 11.09 -2.38 13.14
C LEU A 125 9.84 -1.49 13.14
N ALA A 126 9.52 -0.87 14.28
CA ALA A 126 8.35 -0.02 14.44
C ALA A 126 8.42 1.24 13.57
N ASP A 127 9.61 1.86 13.48
CA ASP A 127 9.83 3.04 12.65
C ASP A 127 9.75 2.70 11.16
N ASN A 128 10.42 1.62 10.73
CA ASN A 128 10.34 1.13 9.36
C ASN A 128 8.90 0.77 8.96
N ALA A 129 8.12 0.16 9.86
CA ALA A 129 6.72 -0.14 9.61
C ALA A 129 5.91 1.15 9.41
N ARG A 130 6.12 2.18 10.24
CA ARG A 130 5.42 3.47 10.12
C ARG A 130 5.71 4.16 8.78
N ASP A 131 6.98 4.24 8.41
CA ASP A 131 7.42 4.87 7.15
C ASP A 131 6.90 4.14 5.93
N PHE A 132 6.93 2.80 5.97
CA PHE A 132 6.33 1.97 4.94
C PHE A 132 4.83 2.28 4.75
N MET A 133 4.06 2.36 5.84
CA MET A 133 2.63 2.64 5.76
C MET A 133 2.32 4.05 5.24
N ALA A 134 3.17 5.03 5.57
CA ALA A 134 3.07 6.37 5.00
C ALA A 134 3.39 6.38 3.49
N GLY A 135 4.39 5.61 3.06
CA GLY A 135 4.79 5.46 1.65
C GLY A 135 3.73 4.75 0.79
N LEU A 136 3.08 3.72 1.33
CA LEU A 136 2.04 2.94 0.64
C LEU A 136 0.82 3.82 0.29
N ALA A 137 0.36 4.63 1.25
CA ALA A 137 -0.79 5.52 1.06
C ALA A 137 -0.53 6.59 -0.01
N ARG A 138 0.65 7.25 0.03
CA ARG A 138 1.05 8.26 -0.98
C ARG A 138 1.25 7.63 -2.36
N GLY A 139 1.77 6.40 -2.39
CA GLY A 139 2.02 5.64 -3.59
C GLY A 139 0.77 5.28 -4.38
N LEU A 140 -0.32 4.96 -3.70
CA LEU A 140 -1.60 4.63 -4.35
C LEU A 140 -2.27 5.88 -4.94
N ASP A 141 -2.05 7.06 -4.33
CA ASP A 141 -2.68 8.32 -4.73
C ASP A 141 -2.02 8.97 -5.95
N LEU A 142 -0.68 8.99 -5.98
CA LEU A 142 0.10 9.62 -7.06
C LEU A 142 0.10 8.82 -8.38
N ARG A 143 -0.20 7.52 -8.33
CA ARG A 143 0.07 6.59 -9.45
C ARG A 143 -1.14 6.28 -10.34
N ARG A 144 -2.23 7.03 -10.20
CA ARG A 144 -3.35 7.05 -11.17
C ARG A 144 -2.98 7.68 -12.53
N ALA A 145 -1.76 8.22 -12.70
CA ALA A 145 -1.35 9.00 -13.87
C ALA A 145 -0.56 8.23 -14.95
N GLU A 146 0.20 7.17 -14.63
CA GLU A 146 1.06 6.48 -15.60
C GLU A 146 0.90 4.94 -15.61
N ARG A 147 0.66 4.37 -16.81
CA ARG A 147 0.08 3.03 -16.99
C ARG A 147 1.06 1.86 -17.03
N ALA A 148 2.24 2.01 -17.65
CA ALA A 148 3.15 0.88 -17.89
C ALA A 148 4.08 0.62 -16.70
N ALA A 149 4.65 1.69 -16.11
CA ALA A 149 5.46 1.62 -14.90
C ALA A 149 4.67 1.08 -13.68
N PHE A 150 3.35 1.27 -13.67
CA PHE A 150 2.47 0.79 -12.61
C PHE A 150 2.38 -0.73 -12.52
N ILE A 151 2.41 -1.46 -13.66
CA ILE A 151 2.19 -2.91 -13.65
C ILE A 151 3.40 -3.67 -13.10
N ASP A 152 4.61 -3.35 -13.56
CA ASP A 152 5.84 -4.00 -13.08
C ASP A 152 6.12 -3.65 -11.60
N TYR A 153 5.82 -2.41 -11.19
CA TYR A 153 5.85 -2.00 -9.77
C TYR A 153 4.80 -2.75 -8.94
N LYS A 154 3.58 -2.92 -9.46
CA LYS A 154 2.49 -3.63 -8.79
C LYS A 154 2.84 -5.09 -8.50
N ASP A 155 3.44 -5.81 -9.46
CA ASP A 155 3.84 -7.21 -9.22
C ASP A 155 4.91 -7.32 -8.13
N ARG A 156 5.92 -6.44 -8.14
CA ARG A 156 6.95 -6.38 -7.08
C ARG A 156 6.36 -6.00 -5.71
N LEU A 157 5.46 -5.02 -5.67
CA LEU A 157 4.80 -4.58 -4.45
C LEU A 157 3.88 -5.66 -3.87
N LEU A 158 3.13 -6.37 -4.72
CA LEU A 158 2.24 -7.46 -4.31
C LEU A 158 3.03 -8.65 -3.76
N ASP A 159 4.12 -9.04 -4.43
CA ASP A 159 4.97 -10.13 -3.97
C ASP A 159 5.61 -9.79 -2.62
N TYR A 160 6.11 -8.55 -2.50
CA TYR A 160 6.60 -8.02 -1.24
C TYR A 160 5.54 -8.04 -0.13
N LEU A 161 4.36 -7.45 -0.37
CA LEU A 161 3.28 -7.39 0.61
C LEU A 161 2.85 -8.79 1.07
N ARG A 162 2.77 -9.76 0.15
CA ARG A 162 2.40 -11.14 0.47
C ARG A 162 3.46 -11.81 1.35
N ARG A 163 4.74 -11.70 0.98
CA ARG A 163 5.85 -12.26 1.77
C ARG A 163 5.91 -11.64 3.16
N PHE A 164 5.85 -10.31 3.22
CA PHE A 164 5.87 -9.56 4.49
C PHE A 164 4.70 -9.95 5.40
N ILE A 165 3.46 -9.98 4.87
CA ILE A 165 2.29 -10.38 5.66
C ILE A 165 2.43 -11.82 6.14
N GLY A 166 2.96 -12.73 5.32
CA GLY A 166 3.22 -14.11 5.72
C GLY A 166 4.17 -14.19 6.91
N ASP A 167 5.35 -13.58 6.78
CA ASP A 167 6.38 -13.55 7.82
C ASP A 167 5.87 -12.87 9.10
N LEU A 168 5.16 -11.75 8.96
CA LEU A 168 4.55 -11.02 10.06
C LEU A 168 3.55 -11.89 10.83
N VAL A 169 2.66 -12.61 10.14
CA VAL A 169 1.64 -13.45 10.80
C VAL A 169 2.28 -14.59 11.59
N THR A 170 3.21 -15.31 10.97
CA THR A 170 3.84 -16.46 11.61
C THR A 170 4.70 -16.03 12.80
N ARG A 171 5.51 -14.97 12.63
CA ARG A 171 6.42 -14.52 13.69
C ARG A 171 5.72 -13.74 14.80
N SER A 172 4.66 -12.98 14.50
CA SER A 172 3.94 -12.23 15.55
C SER A 172 3.26 -13.16 16.54
N ALA A 173 2.69 -14.29 16.10
CA ALA A 173 2.08 -15.25 16.99
C ALA A 173 3.11 -15.90 17.94
N GLU A 174 4.29 -16.24 17.39
CA GLU A 174 5.40 -16.77 18.18
C GLU A 174 5.91 -15.75 19.20
N ILE A 175 6.17 -14.51 18.77
CA ILE A 175 6.64 -13.42 19.62
C ILE A 175 5.62 -13.12 20.73
N ALA A 176 4.32 -13.08 20.40
CA ALA A 176 3.26 -12.88 21.38
C ALA A 176 3.26 -13.95 22.48
N GLY A 177 3.42 -15.23 22.10
CA GLY A 177 3.55 -16.33 23.06
C GLY A 177 4.77 -16.17 23.96
N LEU A 178 5.94 -15.87 23.38
CA LEU A 178 7.17 -15.65 24.15
C LEU A 178 7.06 -14.47 25.13
N ILE A 179 6.44 -13.37 24.71
CA ILE A 179 6.20 -12.20 25.59
C ILE A 179 5.33 -12.61 26.78
N GLN A 180 4.22 -13.32 26.54
CA GLN A 180 3.33 -13.79 27.60
C GLN A 180 4.04 -14.75 28.56
N ASP A 181 4.80 -15.69 28.02
CA ASP A 181 5.56 -16.66 28.80
C ASP A 181 6.62 -15.96 29.67
N ILE A 182 7.35 -15.00 29.12
CA ILE A 182 8.36 -14.22 29.86
C ILE A 182 7.70 -13.38 30.95
N GLN A 183 6.61 -12.68 30.62
CA GLN A 183 5.88 -11.82 31.57
C GLN A 183 5.26 -12.60 32.73
N GLY A 184 4.79 -13.82 32.46
CA GLY A 184 4.28 -14.75 33.47
C GLY A 184 5.36 -15.42 34.31
N HIS A 185 6.64 -15.31 33.92
CA HIS A 185 7.73 -15.96 34.64
C HIS A 185 8.05 -15.22 35.95
N PRO A 186 8.13 -15.92 37.10
CA PRO A 186 8.31 -15.28 38.41
C PRO A 186 9.64 -14.50 38.53
N ALA A 187 10.67 -14.93 37.81
CA ALA A 187 11.98 -14.27 37.78
C ALA A 187 12.02 -12.96 36.98
N PHE A 188 11.04 -12.71 36.11
CA PHE A 188 11.13 -11.61 35.14
C PHE A 188 11.08 -10.23 35.80
N ARG A 189 10.16 -10.03 36.76
CA ARG A 189 10.05 -8.75 37.47
C ARG A 189 11.28 -8.45 38.34
N PRO A 190 11.78 -9.38 39.18
CA PRO A 190 13.05 -9.20 39.89
C PRO A 190 14.23 -8.92 38.96
N LEU A 191 14.27 -9.55 37.78
CA LEU A 191 15.30 -9.28 36.78
C LEU A 191 15.22 -7.83 36.28
N LEU A 192 14.03 -7.36 35.91
CA LEU A 192 13.83 -5.99 35.42
C LEU A 192 14.27 -4.95 36.47
N GLU A 193 13.96 -5.20 37.75
CA GLU A 193 14.37 -4.36 38.87
C GLU A 193 15.90 -4.32 39.08
N ARG A 194 16.60 -5.44 38.85
CA ARG A 194 18.08 -5.49 38.91
C ARG A 194 18.73 -4.77 37.73
N ILE A 195 18.14 -4.88 36.54
CA ILE A 195 18.59 -4.17 35.34
C ILE A 195 18.40 -2.66 35.54
N ALA A 196 17.25 -2.23 36.04
CA ALA A 196 16.98 -0.83 36.34
C ALA A 196 17.94 -0.25 37.39
N GLU A 197 18.31 -1.03 38.41
CA GLU A 197 19.30 -0.63 39.41
C GLU A 197 20.69 -0.44 38.82
N ARG A 198 21.11 -1.35 37.93
CA ARG A 198 22.37 -1.23 37.20
C ARG A 198 22.41 0.03 36.34
N ASP A 199 21.36 0.27 35.55
CA ASP A 199 21.29 1.40 34.63
C ASP A 199 21.15 2.74 35.35
N ALA A 200 20.51 2.75 36.52
CA ALA A 200 20.44 3.92 37.38
C ALA A 200 21.81 4.29 37.97
N ALA A 201 22.70 3.32 38.22
CA ALA A 201 24.06 3.58 38.68
C ALA A 201 24.94 4.21 37.58
N ASP A 202 24.63 3.93 36.31
CA ASP A 202 25.31 4.51 35.14
C ASP A 202 24.75 5.90 34.75
N LEU A 203 23.65 6.36 35.39
CA LEU A 203 23.07 7.67 35.16
C LEU A 203 23.97 8.75 35.78
N ALA A 204 24.82 9.39 34.97
CA ALA A 204 25.61 10.54 35.42
C ALA A 204 24.70 11.61 36.03
N PRO A 205 25.12 12.30 37.12
CA PRO A 205 24.31 13.35 37.73
C PRO A 205 23.98 14.40 36.67
N ALA A 206 22.69 14.70 36.54
CA ALA A 206 22.17 15.65 35.56
C ALA A 206 22.95 16.96 35.69
N SER A 207 23.72 17.31 34.66
CA SER A 207 24.29 18.65 34.56
C SER A 207 23.13 19.61 34.38
N GLY A 208 22.83 20.39 35.43
CA GLY A 208 21.81 21.41 35.36
C GLY A 208 22.13 22.35 34.19
N LEU A 209 21.18 22.54 33.28
CA LEU A 209 21.12 23.74 32.46
C LEU A 209 21.09 24.90 33.47
N ASP A 210 22.03 25.85 33.38
CA ASP A 210 22.22 27.02 34.26
C ASP A 210 23.35 26.95 35.31
N GLY A 211 24.36 26.10 35.15
CA GLY A 211 25.61 26.22 35.92
C GLY A 211 25.47 26.02 37.43
N ALA A 212 24.33 25.50 37.88
CA ALA A 212 24.13 25.00 39.22
C ALA A 212 24.95 23.71 39.40
N GLU A 213 25.52 23.52 40.60
CA GLU A 213 26.20 22.27 40.96
C GLU A 213 25.29 21.08 40.61
N PRO A 214 25.81 20.00 39.98
CA PRO A 214 25.00 18.83 39.66
C PRO A 214 24.43 18.26 40.96
N THR A 215 23.15 18.49 41.23
CA THR A 215 22.50 17.87 42.38
C THR A 215 22.42 16.37 42.07
N PRO A 216 23.06 15.50 42.86
CA PRO A 216 22.94 14.07 42.67
C PRO A 216 21.46 13.70 42.74
N LEU A 217 20.95 13.02 41.71
CA LEU A 217 19.61 12.46 41.77
C LEU A 217 19.59 11.45 42.94
N ASP A 218 18.54 11.45 43.75
CA ASP A 218 18.36 10.40 44.77
C ASP A 218 18.45 9.03 44.08
N PRO A 219 19.37 8.13 44.50
CA PRO A 219 19.51 6.81 43.90
C PRO A 219 18.20 6.01 43.83
N ALA A 220 17.31 6.19 44.81
CA ALA A 220 16.00 5.55 44.80
C ALA A 220 15.11 6.10 43.66
N LEU A 221 15.15 7.40 43.42
CA LEU A 221 14.42 8.05 42.33
C LEU A 221 15.00 7.69 40.96
N ALA A 222 16.33 7.60 40.85
CA ALA A 222 17.00 7.17 39.62
C ALA A 222 16.59 5.73 39.24
N ARG A 223 16.60 4.81 40.22
CA ARG A 223 16.14 3.43 40.03
C ARG A 223 14.68 3.36 39.61
N ALA A 224 13.79 4.11 40.28
CA ALA A 224 12.36 4.12 39.97
C ALA A 224 12.12 4.59 38.52
N ARG A 225 12.77 5.68 38.09
CA ARG A 225 12.68 6.17 36.70
C ARG A 225 13.14 5.13 35.69
N MET A 226 14.27 4.49 35.94
CA MET A 226 14.82 3.50 35.02
C MET A 226 13.95 2.25 34.93
N LEU A 227 13.33 1.86 36.05
CA LEU A 227 12.35 0.78 36.08
C LEU A 227 11.11 1.13 35.27
N ASP A 228 10.58 2.34 35.43
CA ASP A 228 9.44 2.83 34.64
C ASP A 228 9.76 2.85 33.14
N GLU A 229 10.97 3.26 32.75
CA GLU A 229 11.41 3.21 31.34
C GLU A 229 11.44 1.79 30.78
N TRP A 230 12.01 0.83 31.53
CA TRP A 230 12.05 -0.57 31.12
C TRP A 230 10.65 -1.19 31.05
N GLN A 231 9.77 -0.85 31.99
CA GLN A 231 8.36 -1.26 31.95
C GLN A 231 7.66 -0.67 30.73
N ALA A 232 7.85 0.62 30.44
CA ALA A 232 7.25 1.27 29.29
C ALA A 232 7.74 0.65 27.95
N ARG A 233 9.04 0.34 27.83
CA ARG A 233 9.60 -0.38 26.67
C ARG A 233 8.96 -1.75 26.50
N TRP A 234 8.83 -2.52 27.58
CA TRP A 234 8.20 -3.83 27.55
C TRP A 234 6.71 -3.76 27.21
N SER A 235 5.96 -2.86 27.84
CA SER A 235 4.54 -2.63 27.53
C SER A 235 4.35 -2.14 26.09
N GLY A 236 5.29 -1.38 25.53
CA GLY A 236 5.29 -0.99 24.12
C GLY A 236 5.44 -2.20 23.19
N LEU A 237 6.33 -3.13 23.52
CA LEU A 237 6.50 -4.40 22.82
C LEU A 237 5.22 -5.26 22.91
N GLU A 238 4.67 -5.42 24.12
CA GLU A 238 3.43 -6.15 24.38
C GLU A 238 2.26 -5.58 23.56
N ALA A 239 2.04 -4.26 23.63
CA ALA A 239 0.96 -3.60 22.90
C ALA A 239 1.11 -3.74 21.37
N TRP A 240 2.35 -3.83 20.86
CA TRP A 240 2.59 -3.96 19.43
C TRP A 240 2.20 -5.35 18.90
N PHE A 241 2.49 -6.41 19.66
CA PHE A 241 2.27 -7.80 19.23
C PHE A 241 0.95 -8.41 19.72
N ILE A 242 0.53 -8.12 20.95
CA ILE A 242 -0.64 -8.76 21.60
C ILE A 242 -1.87 -7.85 21.53
N GLY A 243 -1.70 -6.54 21.66
CA GLY A 243 -2.82 -5.59 21.73
C GLY A 243 -3.55 -5.66 23.07
N SER A 244 -4.79 -5.14 23.13
CA SER A 244 -5.65 -5.21 24.32
C SER A 244 -7.06 -5.69 23.95
N SER A 245 -7.91 -5.99 24.94
CA SER A 245 -9.30 -6.42 24.70
C SER A 245 -10.09 -5.46 23.82
N ASP A 246 -9.76 -4.16 23.89
CA ASP A 246 -10.51 -3.09 23.25
C ASP A 246 -9.77 -2.49 22.04
N ARG A 247 -8.50 -2.89 21.81
CA ARG A 247 -7.69 -2.38 20.69
C ARG A 247 -6.88 -3.50 20.05
N PRO A 248 -6.97 -3.67 18.71
CA PRO A 248 -6.13 -4.62 18.00
C PRO A 248 -4.65 -4.25 18.17
N SER A 249 -3.79 -5.26 18.08
CA SER A 249 -2.34 -5.05 18.13
C SER A 249 -1.86 -4.25 16.90
N GLN A 250 -0.72 -3.59 17.02
CA GLN A 250 -0.15 -2.86 15.87
C GLN A 250 0.21 -3.83 14.73
N ALA A 251 0.66 -5.05 15.04
CA ALA A 251 0.89 -6.10 14.06
C ALA A 251 -0.40 -6.46 13.29
N GLU A 252 -1.54 -6.54 13.98
CA GLU A 252 -2.85 -6.80 13.37
C GLU A 252 -3.34 -5.62 12.51
N LEU A 253 -3.18 -4.39 13.00
CA LEU A 253 -3.49 -3.18 12.24
C LEU A 253 -2.64 -3.09 10.97
N LEU A 254 -1.34 -3.37 11.07
CA LEU A 254 -0.42 -3.39 9.96
C LEU A 254 -0.83 -4.44 8.92
N ARG A 255 -1.16 -5.65 9.37
CA ARG A 255 -1.68 -6.73 8.52
C ARG A 255 -2.96 -6.34 7.81
N SER A 256 -3.96 -5.82 8.53
CA SER A 256 -5.26 -5.46 7.96
C SER A 256 -5.14 -4.35 6.93
N ARG A 257 -4.29 -3.36 7.19
CA ARG A 257 -4.03 -2.24 6.29
C ARG A 257 -3.21 -2.64 5.07
N ALA A 258 -2.24 -3.54 5.24
CA ALA A 258 -1.50 -4.14 4.12
C ALA A 258 -2.43 -4.98 3.22
N ARG A 259 -3.35 -5.77 3.80
CA ARG A 259 -4.38 -6.50 3.04
C ARG A 259 -5.32 -5.56 2.28
N ARG A 260 -5.74 -4.45 2.92
CA ARG A 260 -6.55 -3.43 2.25
C ARG A 260 -5.80 -2.80 1.07
N ALA A 261 -4.52 -2.48 1.24
CA ALA A 261 -3.71 -1.92 0.16
C ALA A 261 -3.55 -2.88 -1.03
N ILE A 262 -3.51 -4.20 -0.79
CA ILE A 262 -3.57 -5.21 -1.88
C ILE A 262 -4.88 -5.07 -2.64
N SER A 263 -6.02 -5.01 -1.94
CA SER A 263 -7.34 -4.84 -2.57
C SER A 263 -7.43 -3.52 -3.34
N ASP A 264 -7.03 -2.41 -2.73
CA ASP A 264 -7.04 -1.08 -3.36
C ASP A 264 -6.18 -1.06 -4.64
N LEU A 265 -5.05 -1.77 -4.62
CA LEU A 265 -4.19 -1.93 -5.78
C LEU A 265 -4.84 -2.77 -6.89
N VAL A 266 -5.51 -3.87 -6.53
CA VAL A 266 -6.27 -4.69 -7.49
C VAL A 266 -7.41 -3.88 -8.11
N ASP A 267 -8.17 -3.14 -7.30
CA ASP A 267 -9.26 -2.28 -7.77
C ASP A 267 -8.74 -1.18 -8.70
N ALA A 268 -7.60 -0.57 -8.39
CA ALA A 268 -6.94 0.38 -9.26
C ALA A 268 -6.55 -0.25 -10.61
N VAL A 269 -6.05 -1.49 -10.61
CA VAL A 269 -5.73 -2.25 -11.84
C VAL A 269 -6.99 -2.56 -12.63
N VAL A 270 -8.08 -2.98 -11.97
CA VAL A 270 -9.36 -3.25 -12.63
C VAL A 270 -9.89 -1.98 -13.27
N GLN A 271 -9.91 -0.85 -12.55
CA GLN A 271 -10.31 0.45 -13.11
C GLN A 271 -9.44 0.86 -14.30
N LEU A 272 -8.13 0.61 -14.22
CA LEU A 272 -7.22 0.87 -15.34
C LEU A 272 -7.52 -0.03 -16.54
N ASN A 273 -7.85 -1.30 -16.30
CA ASN A 273 -8.20 -2.26 -17.34
C ASN A 273 -9.58 -1.98 -17.96
N GLU A 274 -10.57 -1.53 -17.19
CA GLU A 274 -11.87 -1.09 -17.71
C GLU A 274 -11.71 0.13 -18.63
N ARG A 275 -10.86 1.10 -18.24
CA ARG A 275 -10.48 2.21 -19.14
C ARG A 275 -9.79 1.73 -20.41
N ARG A 276 -8.97 0.68 -20.33
CA ARG A 276 -8.27 0.07 -21.48
C ARG A 276 -9.22 -0.68 -22.42
N LEU A 277 -10.20 -1.40 -21.87
CA LEU A 277 -11.11 -2.23 -22.64
C LEU A 277 -12.24 -1.43 -23.31
N GLY A 278 -12.30 -0.10 -23.11
CA GLY A 278 -13.23 0.76 -23.83
C GLY A 278 -14.70 0.37 -23.65
N ARG A 279 -15.07 -0.27 -22.53
CA ARG A 279 -16.47 -0.53 -22.22
C ARG A 279 -17.12 0.77 -21.76
N SER A 280 -17.61 1.52 -22.76
CA SER A 280 -18.43 2.73 -22.72
C SER A 280 -17.95 3.80 -21.72
N ASP A 281 -17.16 4.77 -22.17
CA ASP A 281 -17.36 6.10 -21.59
C ASP A 281 -18.75 6.55 -22.03
N ARG A 282 -19.75 6.26 -21.20
CA ARG A 282 -21.14 6.67 -21.46
C ARG A 282 -21.23 8.15 -21.79
N SER A 283 -20.32 8.97 -21.27
CA SER A 283 -20.23 10.38 -21.60
C SER A 283 -19.81 10.60 -23.05
N ALA A 284 -18.82 9.88 -23.56
CA ALA A 284 -18.43 9.90 -24.98
C ALA A 284 -19.54 9.34 -25.88
N ASP A 285 -20.18 8.25 -25.47
CA ASP A 285 -21.31 7.66 -26.20
C ASP A 285 -22.50 8.63 -26.26
N TYR A 286 -22.84 9.29 -25.15
CA TYR A 286 -23.90 10.31 -25.11
C TYR A 286 -23.54 11.57 -25.88
N ARG A 287 -22.27 12.00 -25.89
CA ARG A 287 -21.82 13.12 -26.75
C ARG A 287 -21.92 12.76 -28.22
N THR A 288 -21.55 11.54 -28.60
CA THR A 288 -21.67 11.03 -29.97
C THR A 288 -23.14 10.93 -30.38
N LEU A 289 -23.99 10.40 -29.50
CA LEU A 289 -25.43 10.33 -29.72
C LEU A 289 -26.05 11.74 -29.84
N ALA A 290 -25.62 12.69 -29.01
CA ALA A 290 -26.07 14.09 -29.09
C ALA A 290 -25.67 14.74 -30.42
N ALA A 291 -24.46 14.48 -30.93
CA ALA A 291 -24.05 14.93 -32.26
C ALA A 291 -24.94 14.34 -33.35
N TRP A 292 -25.26 13.05 -33.29
CA TRP A 292 -26.21 12.43 -34.23
C TRP A 292 -27.63 13.01 -34.14
N PHE A 293 -28.06 13.46 -32.95
CA PHE A 293 -29.33 14.19 -32.80
C PHE A 293 -29.28 15.58 -33.43
N MET A 294 -28.14 16.28 -33.35
CA MET A 294 -27.95 17.59 -33.98
C MET A 294 -27.95 17.51 -35.51
N ASP A 295 -27.54 16.38 -36.06
CA ASP A 295 -27.50 16.11 -37.51
C ASP A 295 -28.86 15.64 -38.08
N CYS A 296 -29.88 15.43 -37.23
CA CYS A 296 -31.22 15.06 -37.69
C CYS A 296 -31.93 16.28 -38.30
N GLU A 297 -32.39 16.16 -39.55
CA GLU A 297 -33.06 17.27 -40.26
C GLU A 297 -34.55 17.36 -39.90
N THR A 298 -35.12 16.27 -39.36
CA THR A 298 -36.54 16.16 -39.02
C THR A 298 -36.80 15.49 -37.68
N ASP A 299 -37.91 15.84 -37.03
CA ASP A 299 -38.37 15.19 -35.78
C ASP A 299 -38.58 13.67 -35.95
N ALA A 300 -38.99 13.23 -37.13
CA ALA A 300 -39.17 11.81 -37.43
C ALA A 300 -37.84 11.03 -37.39
N GLU A 301 -36.73 11.64 -37.80
CA GLU A 301 -35.39 11.06 -37.71
C GLU A 301 -34.90 11.01 -36.26
N ALA A 302 -35.07 12.11 -35.52
CA ALA A 302 -34.76 12.16 -34.11
C ALA A 302 -35.53 11.08 -33.32
N HIS A 303 -36.82 10.87 -33.60
CA HIS A 303 -37.61 9.82 -32.97
C HIS A 303 -37.15 8.40 -33.34
N ARG A 304 -36.72 8.16 -34.58
CA ARG A 304 -36.15 6.87 -35.00
C ARG A 304 -34.81 6.60 -34.32
N LEU A 305 -33.94 7.60 -34.24
CA LEU A 305 -32.66 7.52 -33.54
C LEU A 305 -32.86 7.25 -32.04
N ARG A 306 -33.80 7.97 -31.40
CA ARG A 306 -34.18 7.73 -30.01
C ARG A 306 -34.64 6.29 -29.77
N ARG A 307 -35.49 5.76 -30.65
CA ARG A 307 -35.99 4.38 -30.55
C ARG A 307 -34.85 3.37 -30.69
N ALA A 308 -33.93 3.58 -31.63
CA ALA A 308 -32.78 2.70 -31.83
C ALA A 308 -31.80 2.74 -30.65
N ALA A 309 -31.53 3.93 -30.10
CA ALA A 309 -30.57 4.11 -29.01
C ALA A 309 -31.09 3.60 -27.65
N PHE A 310 -32.39 3.80 -27.35
CA PHE A 310 -32.94 3.53 -26.03
C PHE A 310 -33.91 2.35 -25.97
N GLY A 311 -34.28 1.76 -27.11
CA GLY A 311 -35.22 0.62 -27.17
C GLY A 311 -36.64 0.96 -26.70
N LEU A 312 -36.95 2.25 -26.50
CA LEU A 312 -38.25 2.68 -25.98
C LEU A 312 -39.30 2.63 -27.09
N THR A 313 -40.27 1.72 -26.95
CA THR A 313 -41.50 1.73 -27.74
C THR A 313 -42.41 2.88 -27.32
N PRO A 314 -43.33 3.34 -28.19
CA PRO A 314 -44.37 4.27 -27.79
C PRO A 314 -45.16 3.67 -26.63
N ALA A 315 -45.21 4.36 -25.49
CA ALA A 315 -46.13 4.00 -24.42
C ALA A 315 -47.53 4.41 -24.85
N ARG A 316 -48.41 3.44 -25.11
CA ARG A 316 -49.86 3.72 -25.21
C ARG A 316 -50.38 3.82 -23.79
N HIS A 317 -50.84 5.01 -23.40
CA HIS A 317 -51.54 5.17 -22.13
C HIS A 317 -52.92 4.52 -22.25
N LEU A 318 -53.17 3.49 -21.45
CA LEU A 318 -54.50 2.92 -21.31
C LEU A 318 -55.28 3.81 -20.33
N GLY A 319 -56.21 4.61 -20.85
CA GLY A 319 -57.23 5.25 -20.02
C GLY A 319 -58.34 4.24 -19.74
N ILE A 320 -58.72 4.10 -18.48
CA ILE A 320 -59.91 3.34 -18.08
C ILE A 320 -60.91 4.37 -17.59
N ASP A 321 -62.04 4.50 -18.27
CA ASP A 321 -63.20 5.28 -17.83
C ASP A 321 -64.27 4.38 -17.20
N ASP A 322 -65.30 4.99 -16.62
CA ASP A 322 -66.37 4.26 -15.94
C ASP A 322 -67.14 3.33 -16.90
N ASP A 323 -67.31 3.74 -18.16
CA ASP A 323 -67.92 2.91 -19.20
C ASP A 323 -67.08 1.66 -19.48
N SER A 324 -65.75 1.78 -19.53
CA SER A 324 -64.82 0.65 -19.70
C SER A 324 -64.84 -0.30 -18.50
N LEU A 325 -64.99 0.22 -17.28
CA LEU A 325 -65.13 -0.59 -16.07
C LEU A 325 -66.46 -1.34 -16.05
N GLN A 326 -67.54 -0.68 -16.47
CA GLN A 326 -68.86 -1.27 -16.53
C GLN A 326 -68.94 -2.39 -17.59
N ALA A 327 -68.39 -2.16 -18.79
CA ALA A 327 -68.30 -3.18 -19.83
C ALA A 327 -67.51 -4.42 -19.36
N ARG A 328 -66.44 -4.23 -18.56
CA ARG A 328 -65.68 -5.34 -17.98
C ARG A 328 -66.45 -6.09 -16.89
N ALA A 329 -67.30 -5.41 -16.12
CA ALA A 329 -68.15 -6.05 -15.12
C ALA A 329 -69.25 -6.87 -15.79
N GLU A 330 -69.79 -6.38 -16.90
CA GLU A 330 -70.81 -7.07 -17.71
C GLU A 330 -70.23 -8.28 -18.45
N GLU A 331 -69.02 -8.15 -19.00
CA GLU A 331 -68.32 -9.23 -19.73
C GLU A 331 -66.90 -9.47 -19.18
N PRO A 332 -66.76 -10.19 -18.06
CA PRO A 332 -65.47 -10.39 -17.41
C PRO A 332 -64.54 -11.25 -18.26
N VAL A 333 -63.42 -10.65 -18.65
CA VAL A 333 -62.36 -11.33 -19.41
C VAL A 333 -61.37 -11.98 -18.44
N PRO A 334 -61.09 -13.30 -18.56
CA PRO A 334 -60.11 -13.99 -17.73
C PRO A 334 -58.70 -13.38 -17.88
N PRO A 335 -57.90 -13.33 -16.81
CA PRO A 335 -56.55 -12.77 -16.85
C PRO A 335 -55.58 -13.57 -17.75
N SER A 336 -55.98 -14.76 -18.19
CA SER A 336 -55.24 -15.60 -19.14
C SER A 336 -55.59 -15.33 -20.61
N ARG A 337 -56.49 -14.38 -20.92
CA ARG A 337 -56.84 -14.10 -22.32
C ARG A 337 -55.67 -13.37 -23.01
N PRO A 338 -55.08 -13.96 -24.06
CA PRO A 338 -53.97 -13.33 -24.76
C PRO A 338 -54.42 -12.06 -25.49
N TRP A 339 -53.55 -11.04 -25.50
CA TRP A 339 -53.71 -9.89 -26.38
C TRP A 339 -53.37 -10.34 -27.82
N ALA A 340 -54.37 -10.34 -28.70
CA ALA A 340 -54.16 -10.57 -30.13
C ALA A 340 -53.56 -9.33 -30.79
#